data_AF-A0A4R2IL78-F1
#
_entry.id   AF-A0A4R2IL78-F1
#
_cell.length_a   1.000
_cell.length_b   1.000
_cell.length_c   1.000
_cell.angle_alpha   90.00
_cell.angle_beta   90.00
_cell.angle_gamma   90.00
#
_symmetry.space_group_name_H-M   'P 1'
#
loop_
_entity.id
_entity.type
_entity.pdbx_description
1 polymer ?
#
loop_
_entity_poly.entity_id
_entity_poly.type
_entity_poly.pdbx_seq_one_letter_code
_entity_poly.pdbx_strand_id
1 'polypeptide(L)'
;MTAITHASATTTTRRRPPATVIAASILLGLIAAVGAYGAIYFTGLEGWSGLGLSFVVSYEFLALGGLIAVIAFLRGHRLGRPGVTVYAIWMTYFTLFKLIAFQELQAIPFGVVAATALVLITRPSSREYRN
;
A
#
# COMPACT_ATOMS: atom_id res chain seq x y z
N MET A 1 -33.57 -40.51 -20.85
CA MET A 1 -33.18 -39.94 -19.54
C MET A 1 -32.35 -38.69 -19.81
N THR A 2 -32.92 -37.52 -19.62
CA THR A 2 -32.30 -36.22 -19.96
C THR A 2 -31.89 -35.56 -18.65
N ALA A 3 -30.60 -35.50 -18.35
CA ALA A 3 -30.09 -34.88 -17.14
C ALA A 3 -30.12 -33.34 -17.30
N ILE A 4 -30.96 -32.68 -16.52
CA ILE A 4 -31.00 -31.22 -16.43
C ILE A 4 -29.88 -30.80 -15.48
N THR A 5 -28.74 -30.37 -16.04
CA THR A 5 -27.66 -29.74 -15.29
C THR A 5 -28.15 -28.39 -14.78
N HIS A 6 -28.53 -28.32 -13.51
CA HIS A 6 -28.78 -27.03 -12.85
C HIS A 6 -27.47 -26.25 -12.79
N ALA A 7 -27.29 -25.32 -13.73
CA ALA A 7 -26.28 -24.29 -13.63
C ALA A 7 -26.57 -23.47 -12.37
N SER A 8 -25.82 -23.76 -11.30
CA SER A 8 -25.86 -22.95 -10.08
C SER A 8 -25.36 -21.56 -10.46
N ALA A 9 -26.29 -20.61 -10.60
CA ALA A 9 -25.96 -19.21 -10.76
C ALA A 9 -25.32 -18.74 -9.45
N THR A 10 -24.00 -18.77 -9.39
CA THR A 10 -23.21 -18.14 -8.32
C THR A 10 -23.49 -16.65 -8.39
N THR A 11 -24.44 -16.20 -7.57
CA THR A 11 -24.73 -14.79 -7.41
C THR A 11 -23.52 -14.21 -6.69
N THR A 12 -22.60 -13.60 -7.45
CA THR A 12 -21.46 -12.85 -6.91
C THR A 12 -22.00 -11.69 -6.08
N THR A 13 -22.26 -11.95 -4.81
CA THR A 13 -22.72 -10.94 -3.87
C THR A 13 -21.57 -9.96 -3.71
N ARG A 14 -21.74 -8.74 -4.20
CA ARG A 14 -20.73 -7.67 -4.13
C ARG A 14 -20.56 -7.27 -2.66
N ARG A 15 -19.72 -8.01 -1.93
CA ARG A 15 -19.45 -7.77 -0.50
C ARG A 15 -18.72 -6.44 -0.37
N ARG A 16 -19.29 -5.50 0.40
CA ARG A 16 -18.64 -4.22 0.69
C ARG A 16 -17.30 -4.46 1.40
N PRO A 17 -16.24 -3.69 1.10
CA PRO A 17 -14.96 -3.81 1.79
C PRO A 17 -15.10 -3.57 3.30
N PRO A 18 -14.50 -4.42 4.15
CA PRO A 18 -14.41 -4.19 5.58
C PRO A 18 -13.74 -2.85 5.88
N ALA A 19 -14.13 -2.22 6.99
CA ALA A 19 -13.53 -0.97 7.44
C ALA A 19 -11.99 -1.05 7.59
N THR A 20 -11.46 -2.21 7.95
CA THR A 20 -10.01 -2.46 8.05
C THR A 20 -9.30 -2.36 6.70
N VAL A 21 -9.95 -2.83 5.62
CA VAL A 21 -9.44 -2.72 4.25
C VAL A 21 -9.46 -1.25 3.81
N ILE A 22 -10.58 -0.56 4.03
CA ILE A 22 -10.73 0.86 3.68
C ILE A 22 -9.69 1.71 4.41
N ALA A 23 -9.56 1.55 5.73
CA ALA A 23 -8.60 2.28 6.53
C ALA A 23 -7.16 2.01 6.08
N ALA A 24 -6.77 0.75 5.90
CA ALA A 24 -5.43 0.41 5.41
C ALA A 24 -5.15 1.02 4.03
N SER A 25 -6.13 0.98 3.12
CA SER A 25 -6.03 1.57 1.79
C SER A 25 -5.89 3.08 1.82
N ILE A 26 -6.62 3.78 2.69
CA ILE A 26 -6.48 5.23 2.88
C ILE A 26 -5.09 5.56 3.41
N LEU A 27 -4.65 4.87 4.45
CA LEU A 27 -3.34 5.11 5.07
C LEU A 27 -2.19 4.90 4.07
N LEU A 28 -2.21 3.79 3.32
CA LEU A 28 -1.19 3.52 2.32
C LEU A 28 -1.29 4.43 1.09
N GLY A 29 -2.51 4.79 0.68
CA GLY A 29 -2.71 5.76 -0.39
C GLY A 29 -2.16 7.15 -0.04
N LEU A 30 -2.41 7.60 1.19
CA LEU A 30 -1.85 8.85 1.71
C LEU A 30 -0.33 8.81 1.82
N ILE A 31 0.25 7.71 2.32
CA ILE A 31 1.70 7.53 2.33
C ILE A 31 2.28 7.65 0.93
N ALA A 32 1.67 6.97 -0.06
CA ALA A 32 2.16 7.01 -1.42
C ALA A 32 2.13 8.43 -2.00
N ALA A 33 1.01 9.14 -1.84
CA ALA A 33 0.85 10.50 -2.37
C ALA A 33 1.74 11.53 -1.66
N VAL A 34 1.71 11.56 -0.32
CA VAL A 34 2.47 12.53 0.48
C VAL A 34 3.96 12.22 0.45
N GLY A 35 4.33 10.94 0.49
CA GLY A 35 5.72 10.52 0.41
C GLY A 35 6.36 10.83 -0.94
N ALA A 36 5.62 10.63 -2.04
CA ALA A 36 6.04 11.00 -3.39
C ALA A 36 6.34 12.51 -3.49
N TYR A 37 5.36 13.32 -3.07
CA TYR A 37 5.53 14.77 -2.98
C TYR A 37 6.75 15.16 -2.11
N GLY A 38 6.89 14.53 -0.94
CA GLY A 38 8.02 14.76 -0.04
C GLY A 38 9.37 14.43 -0.70
N ALA A 39 9.47 13.32 -1.42
CA ALA A 39 10.69 12.93 -2.13
C ALA A 39 11.13 14.00 -3.13
N ILE A 40 10.19 14.53 -3.93
CA ILE A 40 10.46 15.62 -4.88
C ILE A 40 10.85 16.90 -4.14
N TYR A 41 10.07 17.30 -3.13
CA TYR A 41 10.27 18.55 -2.41
C TYR A 41 11.63 18.61 -1.69
N PHE A 42 11.95 17.61 -0.88
CA PHE A 42 13.21 17.58 -0.12
C PHE A 42 14.42 17.44 -1.04
N THR A 43 14.33 16.62 -2.10
CA THR A 43 15.40 16.54 -3.11
C THR A 43 15.60 17.87 -3.84
N GLY A 44 14.52 18.57 -4.14
CA GLY A 44 14.58 19.90 -4.76
C GLY A 44 15.28 20.94 -3.86
N LEU A 45 15.08 20.86 -2.54
CA LEU A 45 15.75 21.73 -1.57
C LEU A 45 17.24 21.39 -1.41
N GLU A 46 17.60 20.11 -1.44
CA GLU A 46 18.99 19.63 -1.31
C GLU A 46 19.80 19.78 -2.62
N GLY A 47 19.11 20.03 -3.74
CA GLY A 47 19.68 20.16 -5.07
C GLY A 47 19.64 18.85 -5.86
N TRP A 48 19.38 18.97 -7.16
CA TRP A 48 19.23 17.84 -8.08
C TRP A 48 20.57 17.19 -8.45
N SER A 49 21.16 16.47 -7.51
CA SER A 49 22.29 15.58 -7.78
C SER A 49 21.82 14.31 -8.50
N GLY A 50 22.73 13.61 -9.20
CA GLY A 50 22.39 12.34 -9.86
C GLY A 50 21.87 11.26 -8.89
N LEU A 51 22.36 11.27 -7.65
CA LEU A 51 21.86 10.40 -6.59
C LEU A 51 20.45 10.81 -6.12
N GLY A 52 20.21 12.10 -5.90
CA GLY A 52 18.89 12.61 -5.53
C GLY A 52 17.84 12.32 -6.60
N LEU A 53 18.20 12.49 -7.88
CA LEU A 53 17.30 12.21 -9.00
C LEU A 53 16.98 10.71 -9.12
N SER A 54 17.99 9.86 -8.94
CA SER A 54 17.79 8.40 -8.89
C SER A 54 16.90 7.97 -7.72
N PHE A 55 17.06 8.62 -6.57
CA PHE A 55 16.23 8.41 -5.39
C PHE A 55 14.77 8.77 -5.67
N VAL A 56 14.49 9.97 -6.20
CA VAL A 56 13.13 10.42 -6.53
C VAL A 56 12.46 9.46 -7.51
N VAL A 57 13.13 9.13 -8.62
CA VAL A 57 12.57 8.23 -9.64
C VAL A 57 12.25 6.86 -9.04
N SER A 58 13.15 6.30 -8.23
CA SER A 58 12.93 5.01 -7.57
C SER A 58 11.75 5.07 -6.59
N TYR A 59 11.68 6.13 -5.78
CA TYR A 59 10.62 6.31 -4.81
C TYR A 59 9.25 6.48 -5.48
N GLU A 60 9.15 7.32 -6.51
CA GLU A 60 7.92 7.54 -7.29
C GLU A 60 7.41 6.24 -7.91
N PHE A 61 8.30 5.43 -8.47
CA PHE A 61 7.93 4.14 -9.06
C PHE A 61 7.34 3.19 -8.00
N LEU A 62 7.94 3.16 -6.80
CA LEU A 62 7.45 2.36 -5.68
C LEU A 62 6.13 2.90 -5.12
N ALA A 63 5.97 4.23 -5.05
CA ALA A 63 4.73 4.87 -4.64
C ALA A 63 3.57 4.57 -5.61
N LEU A 64 3.82 4.62 -6.92
CA LEU A 64 2.87 4.20 -7.94
C LEU A 64 2.50 2.71 -7.81
N GLY A 65 3.50 1.84 -7.58
CA GLY A 65 3.26 0.43 -7.28
C GLY A 65 2.38 0.23 -6.05
N GLY A 66 2.62 1.02 -4.98
CA GLY A 66 1.79 1.07 -3.79
C GLY A 66 0.34 1.48 -4.07
N LEU A 67 0.12 2.53 -4.87
CA LEU A 67 -1.21 2.97 -5.29
C LEU A 67 -1.95 1.90 -6.09
N ILE A 68 -1.26 1.25 -7.05
CA ILE A 68 -1.82 0.14 -7.83
C ILE A 68 -2.21 -1.01 -6.90
N ALA A 69 -1.37 -1.35 -5.93
CA ALA A 69 -1.66 -2.38 -4.94
C ALA A 69 -2.88 -2.02 -4.07
N VAL A 70 -3.00 -0.76 -3.64
CA VAL A 70 -4.16 -0.25 -2.88
C VAL A 70 -5.44 -0.37 -3.70
N ILE A 71 -5.43 0.03 -4.97
CA ILE A 71 -6.58 -0.09 -5.87
C ILE A 71 -6.94 -1.57 -6.06
N ALA A 72 -5.95 -2.42 -6.30
CA ALA A 72 -6.15 -3.86 -6.42
C ALA A 72 -6.74 -4.46 -5.13
N PHE A 73 -6.30 -3.99 -3.96
CA PHE A 73 -6.80 -4.44 -2.66
C PHE A 73 -8.26 -4.02 -2.42
N LEU A 74 -8.61 -2.77 -2.73
CA LEU A 74 -9.99 -2.27 -2.66
C LEU A 74 -10.93 -2.98 -3.63
N ARG A 75 -10.41 -3.42 -4.78
CA ARG A 75 -11.17 -4.19 -5.78
C ARG A 75 -11.27 -5.68 -5.45
N GLY A 76 -10.71 -6.13 -4.32
CA GLY A 76 -10.69 -7.54 -3.93
C GLY A 76 -9.81 -8.42 -4.83
N HIS A 77 -8.88 -7.84 -5.60
CA HIS A 77 -8.02 -8.59 -6.51
C HIS A 77 -7.04 -9.49 -5.75
N ARG A 78 -6.71 -10.66 -6.33
CA ARG A 78 -5.86 -11.67 -5.69
C ARG A 78 -4.45 -11.18 -5.34
N LEU A 79 -3.94 -10.21 -6.08
CA LEU A 79 -2.63 -9.59 -5.83
C LEU A 79 -2.70 -8.33 -4.95
N GLY A 80 -3.91 -7.84 -4.63
CA GLY A 80 -4.08 -6.62 -3.85
C GLY A 80 -3.48 -6.74 -2.45
N ARG A 81 -3.91 -7.76 -1.69
CA ARG A 81 -3.40 -8.00 -0.33
C ARG A 81 -1.87 -8.18 -0.27
N PRO A 82 -1.25 -9.10 -1.02
CA PRO A 82 0.21 -9.23 -0.97
C PRO A 82 0.91 -7.96 -1.43
N GLY A 83 0.37 -7.24 -2.42
CA GLY A 83 0.91 -5.95 -2.86
C GLY A 83 0.93 -4.90 -1.74
N VAL A 84 -0.20 -4.69 -1.05
CA VAL A 84 -0.25 -3.71 0.05
C VAL A 84 0.58 -4.14 1.25
N THR A 85 0.70 -5.45 1.52
CA THR A 85 1.59 -5.98 2.56
C THR A 85 3.05 -5.66 2.24
N VAL A 86 3.50 -5.99 1.02
CA VAL A 86 4.89 -5.72 0.59
C VAL A 86 5.17 -4.23 0.63
N TYR A 87 4.25 -3.40 0.15
CA TYR A 87 4.39 -1.95 0.18
C TYR A 87 4.49 -1.38 1.60
N ALA A 88 3.64 -1.84 2.53
CA ALA A 88 3.69 -1.44 3.94
C ALA A 88 5.00 -1.86 4.63
N ILE A 89 5.49 -3.08 4.34
CA ILE A 89 6.78 -3.56 4.84
C ILE A 89 7.92 -2.68 4.30
N TRP A 90 7.93 -2.43 3.00
CA TRP A 90 8.92 -1.57 2.37
C TRP A 90 8.93 -0.17 2.99
N MET A 91 7.77 0.47 3.19
CA MET A 91 7.68 1.78 3.85
C MET A 91 8.19 1.78 5.30
N THR A 92 7.96 0.67 6.02
CA THR A 92 8.50 0.50 7.38
C THR A 92 10.02 0.43 7.34
N TYR A 93 10.60 -0.41 6.47
CA TYR A 93 12.05 -0.49 6.27
C TYR A 93 12.66 0.83 5.81
N PHE A 94 12.01 1.52 4.87
CA PHE A 94 12.45 2.80 4.36
C PHE A 94 12.51 3.86 5.47
N THR A 95 11.50 3.87 6.34
CA THR A 95 11.49 4.77 7.51
C THR A 95 12.64 4.45 8.46
N LEU A 96 12.85 3.17 8.79
CA LEU A 96 13.97 2.76 9.65
C LEU A 96 15.33 3.14 9.04
N PHE A 97 15.50 2.93 7.73
CA PHE A 97 16.69 3.33 7.01
C PHE A 97 16.92 4.83 7.11
N LYS A 98 15.89 5.67 6.88
CA LYS A 98 15.99 7.12 7.04
C LYS A 98 16.37 7.54 8.47
N LEU A 99 15.82 6.88 9.48
CA LEU A 99 16.16 7.17 10.88
C LEU A 99 17.59 6.78 11.23
N ILE A 100 18.09 5.65 10.72
CA ILE A 100 19.43 5.16 11.06
C ILE A 100 20.51 5.90 10.25
N ALA A 101 20.34 5.99 8.93
CA ALA A 101 21.35 6.51 8.02
C ALA A 101 21.38 8.04 7.96
N PHE A 102 20.21 8.70 8.04
CA PHE A 102 20.09 10.15 7.85
C PHE A 102 19.58 10.89 9.09
N GLN A 103 19.21 10.18 10.16
CA GLN A 103 18.67 10.76 11.40
C GLN A 103 17.46 11.68 11.16
N GLU A 104 16.67 11.37 10.13
CA GLU A 104 15.55 12.19 9.69
C GLU A 104 14.28 11.89 10.49
N LEU A 105 14.11 12.54 11.63
CA LEU A 105 12.97 12.33 12.55
C LEU A 105 11.60 12.60 11.89
N GLN A 106 11.58 13.40 10.83
CA GLN A 106 10.38 13.67 10.03
C GLN A 106 9.81 12.41 9.36
N ALA A 107 10.60 11.33 9.25
CA ALA A 107 10.17 10.05 8.71
C ALA A 107 9.29 9.23 9.68
N ILE A 108 9.33 9.50 10.99
CA ILE A 108 8.63 8.71 12.03
C ILE A 108 7.12 8.54 11.74
N PRO A 109 6.36 9.59 11.38
CA PRO A 109 4.93 9.45 11.11
C PRO A 109 4.64 8.45 9.98
N PHE A 110 5.46 8.41 8.93
CA PHE A 110 5.29 7.47 7.83
C PHE A 110 5.47 6.02 8.28
N GLY A 111 6.45 5.75 9.13
CA GLY A 111 6.66 4.42 9.72
C GLY A 111 5.52 3.97 10.61
N VAL A 112 4.98 4.88 11.45
CA VAL A 112 3.82 4.59 12.31
C VAL A 112 2.59 4.26 11.48
N VAL A 113 2.33 5.03 10.42
CA VAL A 113 1.19 4.78 9.52
C VAL A 113 1.38 3.46 8.76
N ALA A 114 2.60 3.17 8.28
CA ALA A 114 2.91 1.91 7.58
C ALA A 114 2.72 0.69 8.49
N ALA A 115 3.21 0.76 9.74
CA ALA A 115 3.01 -0.28 10.74
C ALA A 115 1.53 -0.47 11.08
N THR A 116 0.78 0.63 11.26
CA THR A 116 -0.66 0.59 11.53
C THR A 116 -1.42 -0.07 10.37
N ALA A 117 -1.10 0.30 9.12
CA ALA A 117 -1.68 -0.34 7.94
C ALA A 117 -1.35 -1.84 7.90
N LEU A 118 -0.12 -2.24 8.25
CA LEU A 118 0.29 -3.65 8.31
C LEU A 118 -0.54 -4.44 9.34
N VAL A 119 -0.78 -3.86 10.53
CA VAL A 119 -1.67 -4.46 11.54
C VAL A 119 -3.10 -4.61 10.98
N LEU A 120 -3.64 -3.58 10.33
CA LEU A 120 -4.99 -3.62 9.76
C LEU A 120 -5.14 -4.65 8.65
N ILE A 121 -4.14 -4.78 7.78
CA ILE A 121 -4.10 -5.75 6.67
C ILE A 121 -4.04 -7.19 7.19
N THR A 122 -3.36 -7.41 8.32
CA THR A 122 -3.16 -8.75 8.91
C THR A 122 -4.34 -9.24 9.74
N ARG A 123 -5.31 -8.37 10.09
CA ARG A 123 -6.52 -8.74 10.85
C ARG A 123 -7.41 -9.77 10.12
N PRO A 124 -8.11 -10.66 10.84
CA PRO A 124 -8.98 -11.69 10.25
C PRO A 124 -10.02 -11.13 9.28
N SER A 125 -10.66 -10.01 9.63
CA SER A 125 -11.64 -9.31 8.78
C SER A 125 -11.09 -8.94 7.40
N SER A 126 -9.81 -8.56 7.32
CA SER A 126 -9.11 -8.26 6.06
C SER A 126 -8.70 -9.52 5.31
N ARG A 127 -8.56 -10.66 6.01
CA ARG A 127 -8.24 -11.96 5.38
C ARG A 127 -9.44 -12.57 4.68
N GLU A 128 -10.61 -12.43 5.28
CA GLU A 128 -11.89 -12.95 4.80
C GLU A 128 -12.49 -12.11 3.66
N TYR A 129 -11.99 -10.90 3.40
CA TYR A 129 -12.46 -10.07 2.28
C TYR A 129 -12.18 -10.68 0.88
N ARG A 130 -11.55 -11.86 0.84
CA ARG A 130 -11.15 -12.56 -0.38
C ARG A 130 -11.59 -14.04 -0.42
N ASN A 131 -12.24 -14.52 0.65
CA ASN A 131 -12.87 -15.85 0.71
C ASN A 131 -14.36 -15.69 0.44
#